data_AF-A0A164VQ25-F1
#
_entry.id   AF-A0A164VQ25-F1
#
_cell.length_a   1.000
_cell.length_b   1.000
_cell.length_c   1.000
_cell.angle_alpha   90.00
_cell.angle_beta   90.00
_cell.angle_gamma   90.00
#
_symmetry.space_group_name_H-M   'P 1'
#
loop_
_entity.id
_entity.type
_entity.pdbx_description
1 polymer ?
#
loop_
_entity_poly.entity_id
_entity_poly.type
_entity_poly.pdbx_seq_one_letter_code
_entity_poly.pdbx_strand_id
1 'polypeptide(L)'
;MHWTKETLVVDPRPSYRYRVVGNRYIPKTRRTTVQSQANEIHVSIVLLHATSMFKETFEPFIDHLFESYSSVKQSAGRILLIDEAWSIECPNHGQSAILNAEDMKGENRGACSIRDYADATYAYLRGRPGGHDLGRRKLILVGHSIGAVIIPYLVQMAPKLAIYSAVLGDPQAGPPTPASENFMKIVSDLALSQQDVWQTRDNARKSLETHPKQKGWTRQARELFLKYALIPYPSHAFPEPFGFDGVTLACAKDHEAFMYRSMAQDNDAYDLLAALYASDIPVHLLYDSSPRPLYATSLWFW
;
A
#
# COMPACT_ATOMS: atom_id res chain seq x y z
N MET A 1 -1.78 18.66 10.47
CA MET A 1 -2.68 18.14 9.42
C MET A 1 -3.11 19.24 8.46
N HIS A 2 -2.31 19.39 7.42
CA HIS A 2 -2.41 20.32 6.29
C HIS A 2 -3.38 19.85 5.20
N TRP A 3 -4.19 18.83 5.48
CA TRP A 3 -5.11 18.22 4.55
C TRP A 3 -6.46 17.88 5.17
N THR A 4 -7.44 17.63 4.30
CA THR A 4 -8.71 16.96 4.60
C THR A 4 -8.67 15.56 4.00
N LYS A 5 -9.43 14.62 4.59
CA LYS A 5 -9.46 13.22 4.17
C LYS A 5 -10.88 12.74 3.95
N GLU A 6 -11.08 11.93 2.92
CA GLU A 6 -12.28 11.17 2.66
C GLU A 6 -11.91 9.70 2.40
N THR A 7 -12.69 8.76 2.96
CA THR A 7 -12.52 7.32 2.71
C THR A 7 -13.58 6.87 1.73
N LEU A 8 -13.15 6.24 0.64
CA LEU A 8 -14.00 5.89 -0.49
C LEU A 8 -13.86 4.39 -0.79
N VAL A 9 -14.95 3.79 -1.24
CA VAL A 9 -15.03 2.37 -1.58
C VAL A 9 -15.48 2.23 -3.02
N VAL A 10 -14.82 1.35 -3.77
CA VAL A 10 -15.24 0.91 -5.10
C VAL A 10 -15.63 -0.56 -5.00
N ASP A 11 -16.79 -0.90 -5.55
CA ASP A 11 -17.25 -2.27 -5.74
C ASP A 11 -17.22 -2.60 -7.24
N PRO A 12 -16.11 -3.17 -7.76
CA PRO A 12 -15.91 -3.38 -9.19
C PRO A 12 -16.53 -4.69 -9.70
N ARG A 13 -17.33 -5.39 -8.90
CA ARG A 13 -17.89 -6.68 -9.30
C ARG A 13 -18.85 -6.55 -10.49
N PRO A 14 -18.86 -7.54 -11.40
CA PRO A 14 -18.12 -8.81 -11.34
C PRO A 14 -16.70 -8.74 -11.93
N SER A 15 -16.21 -7.58 -12.39
CA SER A 15 -14.93 -7.47 -13.10
C SER A 15 -13.70 -7.73 -12.22
N TYR A 16 -13.83 -7.53 -10.91
CA TYR A 16 -12.83 -7.87 -9.90
C TYR A 16 -13.53 -8.36 -8.62
N ARG A 17 -12.89 -9.28 -7.89
CA ARG A 17 -13.55 -10.10 -6.84
C ARG A 17 -13.79 -9.40 -5.51
N TYR A 18 -12.95 -8.44 -5.13
CA TYR A 18 -13.07 -7.76 -3.85
C TYR A 18 -13.55 -6.31 -4.00
N ARG A 19 -14.10 -5.78 -2.91
CA ARG A 19 -14.27 -4.34 -2.77
C ARG A 19 -12.93 -3.72 -2.42
N VAL A 20 -12.67 -2.53 -2.96
CA VAL A 20 -11.39 -1.85 -2.78
C VAL A 20 -11.63 -0.52 -2.05
N VAL A 21 -10.88 -0.30 -0.98
CA VAL A 21 -10.98 0.91 -0.14
C VAL A 21 -9.75 1.78 -0.38
N GLY A 22 -9.96 3.09 -0.45
CA GLY A 22 -8.86 4.06 -0.49
C GLY A 22 -9.21 5.34 0.25
N ASN A 23 -8.18 6.08 0.63
CA ASN A 23 -8.31 7.41 1.21
C ASN A 23 -7.85 8.47 0.22
N ARG A 24 -8.68 9.49 0.02
CA ARG A 24 -8.35 10.70 -0.72
C ARG A 24 -7.94 11.79 0.26
N TYR A 25 -6.82 12.45 -0.01
CA TYR A 25 -6.28 13.53 0.80
C TYR A 25 -6.15 14.81 -0.05
N ILE A 26 -6.71 15.91 0.45
CA ILE A 26 -6.76 17.19 -0.27
C ILE A 26 -6.07 18.25 0.58
N PRO A 27 -5.09 19.01 0.05
CA PRO A 27 -4.45 20.11 0.77
C PRO A 27 -5.47 21.17 1.23
N LYS A 28 -5.35 21.63 2.48
CA LYS A 28 -6.21 22.70 3.05
C LYS A 28 -5.89 24.07 2.48
N THR A 29 -4.63 24.31 2.14
CA THR A 29 -4.20 25.60 1.59
C THR A 29 -4.77 25.73 0.19
N ARG A 30 -5.91 26.41 0.09
CA ARG A 30 -6.58 26.72 -1.17
C ARG A 30 -5.65 27.62 -1.97
N ARG A 31 -5.16 27.13 -3.11
CA ARG A 31 -4.53 28.00 -4.10
C ARG A 31 -5.54 29.07 -4.48
N THR A 32 -5.18 30.34 -4.31
CA THR A 32 -5.90 31.44 -4.93
C THR A 32 -5.93 31.15 -6.42
N THR A 33 -7.11 30.91 -6.97
CA THR A 33 -7.39 30.79 -8.39
C THR A 33 -7.09 32.12 -9.08
N VAL A 34 -5.80 32.41 -9.23
CA VAL A 34 -5.32 33.28 -10.29
C VAL A 34 -5.20 32.35 -11.49
N GLN A 35 -5.88 32.72 -12.59
CA GLN A 35 -5.98 32.00 -13.87
C GLN A 35 -4.89 30.94 -14.09
N SER A 36 -5.31 29.69 -14.36
CA SER A 36 -4.37 28.59 -14.63
C SER A 36 -3.32 29.05 -15.63
N GLN A 37 -2.09 29.18 -15.18
CA GLN A 37 -1.03 29.65 -16.05
C GLN A 37 -0.70 28.51 -17.02
N ALA A 38 -0.41 28.83 -18.29
CA ALA A 38 -0.08 27.85 -19.32
C ALA A 38 1.11 26.91 -18.95
N ASN A 39 1.82 27.22 -17.87
CA ASN A 39 3.00 26.51 -17.39
C ASN A 39 2.73 25.53 -16.22
N GLU A 40 1.47 25.36 -15.81
CA GLU A 40 1.09 24.49 -14.69
C GLU A 40 0.84 23.05 -15.13
N ILE A 41 1.38 22.10 -14.37
CA ILE A 41 1.12 20.66 -14.52
C ILE A 41 0.46 20.18 -13.24
N HIS A 42 -0.81 19.80 -13.34
CA HIS A 42 -1.56 19.21 -12.24
C HIS A 42 -1.37 17.70 -12.19
N VAL A 43 -1.06 17.17 -11.01
CA VAL A 43 -0.90 15.73 -10.77
C VAL A 43 -1.64 15.28 -9.52
N SER A 44 -2.09 14.03 -9.54
CA SER A 44 -2.58 13.30 -8.37
C SER A 44 -1.57 12.22 -8.02
N ILE A 45 -1.25 12.06 -6.74
CA ILE A 45 -0.33 11.00 -6.28
C ILE A 45 -1.14 9.78 -5.88
N VAL A 46 -0.69 8.59 -6.27
CA VAL A 46 -1.25 7.30 -5.84
C VAL A 46 -0.21 6.60 -4.98
N LEU A 47 -0.58 6.26 -3.76
CA LEU A 47 0.28 5.69 -2.72
C LEU A 47 -0.11 4.23 -2.47
N LEU A 48 0.87 3.34 -2.57
CA LEU A 48 0.68 1.89 -2.51
C LEU A 48 1.56 1.32 -1.40
N HIS A 49 0.92 0.83 -0.34
CA HIS A 49 1.60 0.41 0.89
C HIS A 49 2.33 -0.94 0.73
N ALA A 50 3.31 -1.15 1.60
CA ALA A 50 4.03 -2.42 1.72
C ALA A 50 3.16 -3.53 2.33
N THR A 51 3.63 -4.77 2.23
CA THR A 51 3.03 -5.90 2.94
C THR A 51 2.92 -5.60 4.42
N SER A 52 1.81 -6.03 5.01
CA SER A 52 1.55 -5.91 6.45
C SER A 52 1.32 -4.46 6.93
N MET A 53 1.42 -3.47 6.03
CA MET A 53 1.03 -2.07 6.25
C MET A 53 -0.42 -1.80 5.79
N PHE A 54 -0.85 -0.54 5.81
CA PHE A 54 -2.22 -0.10 5.50
C PHE A 54 -2.23 1.30 4.86
N LYS A 55 -3.33 1.71 4.23
CA LYS A 55 -3.38 2.98 3.44
C LYS A 55 -3.04 4.24 4.25
N GLU A 56 -3.34 4.29 5.55
CA GLU A 56 -3.00 5.43 6.41
C GLU A 56 -1.50 5.54 6.74
N THR A 57 -0.70 4.57 6.28
CA THR A 57 0.77 4.58 6.48
C THR A 57 1.44 5.82 5.91
N PHE A 58 0.87 6.37 4.85
CA PHE A 58 1.43 7.56 4.24
C PHE A 58 0.96 8.87 4.90
N GLU A 59 0.08 8.87 5.92
CA GLU A 59 -0.44 10.11 6.53
C GLU A 59 0.66 11.07 7.00
N PRO A 60 1.76 10.64 7.67
CA PRO A 60 2.85 11.53 8.04
C PRO A 60 3.57 12.13 6.82
N PHE A 61 3.82 11.29 5.81
CA PHE A 61 4.42 11.70 4.55
C PHE A 61 3.55 12.72 3.80
N ILE A 62 2.25 12.46 3.70
CA ILE A 62 1.27 13.33 3.04
C ILE A 62 1.19 14.68 3.77
N ASP A 63 1.24 14.70 5.10
CA ASP A 63 1.21 15.94 5.87
C ASP A 63 2.40 16.84 5.53
N HIS A 64 3.60 16.27 5.51
CA HIS A 64 4.82 16.99 5.14
C HIS A 64 4.85 17.39 3.66
N LEU A 65 4.38 16.50 2.78
CA LEU A 65 4.30 16.74 1.34
C LEU A 65 3.43 17.95 1.02
N PHE A 66 2.25 18.06 1.62
CA PHE A 66 1.35 19.18 1.36
C PHE A 66 1.76 20.47 2.05
N GLU A 67 2.44 20.39 3.19
CA GLU A 67 3.06 21.53 3.85
C GLU A 67 4.16 22.17 2.98
N SER A 68 5.06 21.34 2.45
CA SER A 68 6.33 21.83 1.88
C SER A 68 6.42 21.77 0.35
N TYR A 69 5.64 20.90 -0.29
CA TYR A 69 5.85 20.53 -1.70
C TYR A 69 4.57 20.53 -2.55
N SER A 70 3.50 21.16 -2.07
CA SER A 70 2.26 21.31 -2.86
C SER A 70 2.48 22.02 -4.21
N SER A 71 3.55 22.83 -4.32
CA SER A 71 4.04 23.49 -5.53
C SER A 71 5.53 23.26 -5.73
N VAL A 72 5.94 22.70 -6.87
CA VAL A 72 7.35 22.51 -7.19
C VAL A 72 7.68 23.21 -8.49
N LYS A 73 8.64 24.15 -8.46
CA LYS A 73 9.18 24.78 -9.67
C LYS A 73 10.17 23.82 -10.33
N GLN A 74 9.95 23.51 -11.60
CA GLN A 74 10.85 22.68 -12.40
C GLN A 74 11.85 23.55 -13.18
N SER A 75 12.98 22.94 -13.59
CA SER A 75 14.09 23.62 -14.27
C SER A 75 13.70 24.35 -15.56
N ALA A 76 12.63 23.90 -16.24
CA ALA A 76 12.11 24.52 -17.47
C ALA A 76 11.09 25.66 -17.21
N GLY A 77 10.98 26.16 -15.97
CA GLY A 77 10.00 27.20 -15.61
C GLY A 77 8.56 26.70 -15.46
N ARG A 78 8.33 25.38 -15.63
CA ARG A 78 7.03 24.73 -15.37
C ARG A 78 6.80 24.59 -13.87
N ILE A 79 5.55 24.64 -13.45
CA ILE A 79 5.17 24.46 -12.06
C ILE A 79 4.37 23.17 -11.92
N LEU A 80 4.89 22.22 -11.16
CA LEU A 80 4.18 20.99 -10.81
C LEU A 80 3.31 21.27 -9.58
N LEU A 81 2.02 21.02 -9.72
CA LEU A 81 1.00 21.23 -8.68
C LEU A 81 0.46 19.87 -8.26
N ILE A 82 0.60 19.55 -6.98
CA ILE A 82 -0.02 18.35 -6.40
C ILE A 82 -1.43 18.72 -5.97
N ASP A 83 -2.44 18.22 -6.69
CA ASP A 83 -3.85 18.50 -6.40
C ASP A 83 -4.34 17.71 -5.18
N GLU A 84 -3.91 16.46 -5.07
CA GLU A 84 -4.40 15.48 -4.12
C GLU A 84 -3.49 14.25 -4.05
N ALA A 85 -3.67 13.45 -3.00
CA ALA A 85 -3.06 12.14 -2.85
C ALA A 85 -4.13 11.08 -2.59
N TRP A 86 -3.93 9.89 -3.12
CA TRP A 86 -4.82 8.74 -3.01
C TRP A 86 -4.01 7.58 -2.45
N SER A 87 -4.37 7.10 -1.27
CA SER A 87 -3.74 5.91 -0.71
C SER A 87 -4.70 4.74 -0.80
N ILE A 88 -4.31 3.70 -1.55
CA ILE A 88 -5.18 2.58 -1.90
C ILE A 88 -4.75 1.36 -1.09
N GLU A 89 -5.73 0.63 -0.56
CA GLU A 89 -5.48 -0.50 0.33
C GLU A 89 -5.57 -1.83 -0.42
N CYS A 90 -4.62 -2.71 -0.14
CA CYS A 90 -4.67 -4.09 -0.57
C CYS A 90 -5.89 -4.79 0.06
N PRO A 91 -6.65 -5.61 -0.70
CA PRO A 91 -7.92 -6.17 -0.23
C PRO A 91 -7.86 -6.90 1.11
N ASN A 92 -6.75 -7.57 1.42
CA ASN A 92 -6.51 -8.33 2.66
C ASN A 92 -5.79 -7.53 3.75
N HIS A 93 -5.67 -6.21 3.64
CA HIS A 93 -5.02 -5.36 4.63
C HIS A 93 -6.00 -4.36 5.25
N GLY A 94 -5.64 -3.85 6.43
CA GLY A 94 -6.32 -2.73 7.10
C GLY A 94 -7.85 -2.88 7.17
N GLN A 95 -8.56 -1.86 6.72
CA GLN A 95 -10.02 -1.84 6.71
C GLN A 95 -10.62 -2.79 5.66
N SER A 96 -9.92 -2.98 4.55
CA SER A 96 -10.34 -3.85 3.45
C SER A 96 -10.43 -5.31 3.88
N ALA A 97 -9.57 -5.75 4.80
CA ALA A 97 -9.64 -7.09 5.37
C ALA A 97 -10.98 -7.38 6.07
N ILE A 98 -11.54 -6.38 6.78
CA ILE A 98 -12.86 -6.49 7.40
C ILE A 98 -13.95 -6.50 6.32
N LEU A 99 -13.85 -5.57 5.36
CA LEU A 99 -14.84 -5.40 4.30
C LEU A 99 -15.01 -6.65 3.43
N ASN A 100 -13.91 -7.34 3.17
CA ASN A 100 -13.83 -8.51 2.29
C ASN A 100 -13.75 -9.84 3.06
N ALA A 101 -13.97 -9.84 4.38
CA ALA A 101 -13.76 -11.03 5.22
C ALA A 101 -14.59 -12.25 4.75
N GLU A 102 -15.85 -12.03 4.37
CA GLU A 102 -16.72 -13.10 3.87
C GLU A 102 -16.33 -13.56 2.46
N ASP A 103 -15.96 -12.61 1.59
CA ASP A 103 -15.49 -12.93 0.23
C ASP A 103 -14.19 -13.79 0.30
N MET A 104 -13.28 -13.50 1.24
CA MET A 104 -12.05 -14.27 1.44
C MET A 104 -12.27 -15.68 2.02
N LYS A 105 -13.29 -15.88 2.86
CA LYS A 105 -13.62 -17.22 3.40
C LYS A 105 -14.19 -18.15 2.34
N GLY A 106 -14.95 -17.61 1.39
CA GLY A 106 -15.70 -18.38 0.39
C GLY A 106 -14.91 -18.80 -0.85
N GLU A 107 -13.63 -18.43 -0.97
CA GLU A 107 -12.91 -18.52 -2.23
C GLU A 107 -12.04 -19.77 -2.40
N ASN A 108 -12.40 -20.60 -3.38
CA ASN A 108 -11.57 -21.72 -3.85
C ASN A 108 -10.29 -21.27 -4.60
N ARG A 109 -10.14 -19.97 -4.90
CA ARG A 109 -9.02 -19.40 -5.68
C ARG A 109 -7.78 -19.08 -4.84
N GLY A 110 -7.83 -19.32 -3.53
CA GLY A 110 -6.73 -19.01 -2.60
C GLY A 110 -6.71 -17.55 -2.17
N ALA A 111 -5.81 -17.25 -1.22
CA ALA A 111 -5.64 -15.92 -0.64
C ALA A 111 -5.24 -14.85 -1.67
N CYS A 112 -5.34 -13.58 -1.29
CA CYS A 112 -5.00 -12.42 -2.12
C CYS A 112 -3.49 -12.41 -2.47
N SER A 113 -3.17 -12.44 -3.77
CA SER A 113 -1.81 -12.40 -4.32
C SER A 113 -1.33 -10.97 -4.62
N ILE A 114 -0.08 -10.82 -5.07
CA ILE A 114 0.42 -9.53 -5.58
C ILE A 114 -0.36 -9.02 -6.79
N ARG A 115 -0.86 -9.92 -7.64
CA ARG A 115 -1.65 -9.56 -8.82
C ARG A 115 -3.03 -9.08 -8.43
N ASP A 116 -3.62 -9.69 -7.41
CA ASP A 116 -4.88 -9.19 -6.85
C ASP A 116 -4.76 -7.77 -6.32
N TYR A 117 -3.60 -7.38 -5.76
CA TYR A 117 -3.37 -6.01 -5.33
C TYR A 117 -3.21 -5.04 -6.52
N ALA A 118 -2.52 -5.47 -7.58
CA ALA A 118 -2.46 -4.71 -8.82
C ALA A 118 -3.86 -4.52 -9.43
N ASP A 119 -4.63 -5.60 -9.57
CA ASP A 119 -5.98 -5.59 -10.11
C ASP A 119 -6.94 -4.76 -9.24
N ALA A 120 -6.84 -4.85 -7.91
CA ALA A 120 -7.59 -4.02 -6.98
C ALA A 120 -7.34 -2.54 -7.23
N THR A 121 -6.06 -2.17 -7.31
CA THR A 121 -5.65 -0.78 -7.49
C THR A 121 -6.11 -0.26 -8.84
N TYR A 122 -5.97 -1.05 -9.90
CA TYR A 122 -6.46 -0.70 -11.23
C TYR A 122 -7.98 -0.52 -11.24
N ALA A 123 -8.72 -1.46 -10.65
CA ALA A 123 -10.17 -1.40 -10.53
C ALA A 123 -10.63 -0.17 -9.73
N TYR A 124 -9.92 0.17 -8.65
CA TYR A 124 -10.20 1.38 -7.87
C TYR A 124 -9.96 2.65 -8.69
N LEU A 125 -8.82 2.78 -9.36
CA LEU A 125 -8.49 3.97 -10.18
C LEU A 125 -9.48 4.16 -11.34
N ARG A 126 -9.97 3.07 -11.94
CA ARG A 126 -10.95 3.11 -13.04
C ARG A 126 -12.39 3.20 -12.56
N GLY A 127 -12.69 2.77 -11.34
CA GLY A 127 -14.03 2.66 -10.77
C GLY A 127 -14.64 3.97 -10.28
N ARG A 128 -13.96 5.10 -10.50
CA ARG A 128 -14.44 6.46 -10.15
C ARG A 128 -14.86 6.60 -8.67
N PRO A 129 -13.95 6.37 -7.71
CA PRO A 129 -14.25 6.43 -6.28
C PRO A 129 -14.85 7.80 -5.93
N GLY A 130 -16.02 7.83 -5.29
CA GLY A 130 -16.73 9.08 -4.98
C GLY A 130 -17.12 9.92 -6.21
N GLY A 131 -17.15 9.32 -7.40
CA GLY A 131 -17.38 10.03 -8.67
C GLY A 131 -16.11 10.65 -9.29
N HIS A 132 -14.94 10.47 -8.70
CA HIS A 132 -13.68 11.06 -9.18
C HIS A 132 -13.03 10.24 -10.30
N ASP A 133 -12.93 10.80 -11.51
CA ASP A 133 -12.32 10.13 -12.66
C ASP A 133 -10.78 10.22 -12.65
N LEU A 134 -10.13 9.32 -11.90
CA LEU A 134 -8.68 9.22 -11.80
C LEU A 134 -8.03 8.71 -13.09
N GLY A 135 -8.77 7.99 -13.94
CA GLY A 135 -8.31 7.54 -15.25
C GLY A 135 -7.98 8.66 -16.23
N ARG A 136 -8.44 9.90 -15.96
CA ARG A 136 -8.16 11.11 -16.76
C ARG A 136 -7.12 12.03 -16.12
N ARG A 137 -6.62 11.70 -14.92
CA ARG A 137 -5.61 12.48 -14.20
C ARG A 137 -4.20 12.04 -14.59
N LYS A 138 -3.24 12.95 -14.50
CA LYS A 138 -1.82 12.61 -14.53
C LYS A 138 -1.43 12.04 -13.17
N LEU A 139 -1.05 10.77 -13.12
CA LEU A 139 -0.79 10.05 -11.88
C LEU A 139 0.71 9.93 -11.62
N ILE A 140 1.14 10.25 -10.41
CA ILE A 140 2.45 9.83 -9.90
C ILE A 140 2.21 8.60 -9.03
N LEU A 141 2.74 7.46 -9.43
CA LEU A 141 2.63 6.22 -8.66
C LEU A 141 3.79 6.14 -7.67
N VAL A 142 3.51 5.95 -6.39
CA VAL A 142 4.51 5.82 -5.33
C VAL A 142 4.21 4.54 -4.56
N GLY A 143 5.10 3.57 -4.65
CA GLY A 143 4.94 2.28 -3.99
C GLY A 143 6.11 1.99 -3.06
N HIS A 144 5.83 1.29 -1.95
CA HIS A 144 6.86 0.72 -1.08
C HIS A 144 6.75 -0.81 -1.05
N SER A 145 7.87 -1.53 -1.17
CA SER A 145 7.94 -2.99 -1.17
C SER A 145 6.94 -3.60 -2.17
N ILE A 146 5.97 -4.43 -1.74
CA ILE A 146 4.93 -4.98 -2.62
C ILE A 146 4.16 -3.90 -3.38
N GLY A 147 3.92 -2.73 -2.77
CA GLY A 147 3.30 -1.58 -3.44
C GLY A 147 4.13 -1.06 -4.61
N ALA A 148 5.47 -1.17 -4.53
CA ALA A 148 6.36 -0.86 -5.64
C ALA A 148 6.36 -1.97 -6.70
N VAL A 149 6.28 -3.24 -6.27
CA VAL A 149 6.26 -4.42 -7.15
C VAL A 149 5.02 -4.45 -8.05
N ILE A 150 3.88 -3.91 -7.60
CA ILE A 150 2.67 -3.85 -8.43
C ILE A 150 2.65 -2.71 -9.45
N ILE A 151 3.53 -1.72 -9.35
CA ILE A 151 3.54 -0.57 -10.28
C ILE A 151 3.79 -0.99 -11.74
N PRO A 152 4.77 -1.85 -12.05
CA PRO A 152 4.96 -2.38 -13.40
C PRO A 152 3.70 -3.02 -14.00
N TYR A 153 2.90 -3.73 -13.19
CA TYR A 153 1.62 -4.29 -13.63
C TYR A 153 0.63 -3.19 -14.03
N LEU A 154 0.42 -2.20 -13.16
CA LEU A 154 -0.53 -1.10 -13.37
C LEU A 154 -0.24 -0.33 -14.66
N VAL A 155 1.04 -0.10 -14.97
CA VAL A 155 1.48 0.60 -16.18
C VAL A 155 1.14 -0.19 -17.44
N GLN A 156 1.12 -1.52 -17.36
CA GLN A 156 0.85 -2.38 -18.50
C GLN A 156 -0.64 -2.64 -18.76
N MET A 157 -1.49 -2.50 -17.75
CA MET A 157 -2.94 -2.73 -17.85
C MET A 157 -3.67 -1.81 -18.85
N ALA A 158 -4.79 -2.30 -19.39
CA ALA A 158 -5.63 -1.61 -20.37
C ALA A 158 -7.08 -1.47 -19.89
N PRO A 159 -7.76 -0.33 -20.15
CA PRO A 159 -7.24 0.92 -20.75
C PRO A 159 -6.08 1.58 -20.00
N LYS A 160 -5.14 2.20 -20.73
CA LYS A 160 -3.94 2.82 -20.15
C LYS A 160 -4.28 3.94 -19.16
N LEU A 161 -3.56 3.95 -18.04
CA LEU A 161 -3.56 5.06 -17.08
C LEU A 161 -2.56 6.12 -17.55
N ALA A 162 -2.87 7.40 -17.34
CA ALA A 162 -1.96 8.50 -17.68
C ALA A 162 -0.90 8.67 -16.57
N ILE A 163 0.13 7.83 -16.59
CA ILE A 163 1.21 7.85 -15.60
C ILE A 163 2.23 8.95 -15.96
N TYR A 164 2.45 9.88 -15.04
CA TYR A 164 3.41 10.98 -15.17
C TYR A 164 4.81 10.58 -14.71
N SER A 165 4.90 9.82 -13.62
CA SER A 165 6.15 9.20 -13.15
C SER A 165 5.84 8.06 -12.16
N ALA A 166 6.84 7.23 -11.91
CA ALA A 166 6.78 6.15 -10.93
C ALA A 166 7.93 6.29 -9.91
N VAL A 167 7.63 6.07 -8.63
CA VAL A 167 8.61 6.00 -7.54
C VAL A 167 8.51 4.62 -6.91
N LEU A 168 9.59 3.85 -7.02
CA LEU A 168 9.71 2.49 -6.51
C LEU A 168 10.57 2.53 -5.24
N GLY A 169 9.94 2.42 -4.08
CA GLY A 169 10.61 2.32 -2.78
C GLY A 169 10.90 0.86 -2.44
N ASP A 170 12.17 0.50 -2.39
CA ASP A 170 12.67 -0.86 -2.11
C ASP A 170 11.87 -1.97 -2.83
N PRO A 171 11.72 -1.90 -4.18
CA PRO A 171 11.01 -2.93 -4.92
C PRO A 171 11.78 -4.24 -4.83
N GLN A 172 11.22 -5.23 -4.14
CA GLN A 172 11.73 -6.60 -4.19
C GLN A 172 11.28 -7.27 -5.51
N ALA A 173 11.89 -6.84 -6.61
CA ALA A 173 11.68 -7.38 -7.95
C ALA A 173 13.04 -7.62 -8.61
N GLY A 174 13.25 -8.83 -9.11
CA GLY A 174 14.47 -9.28 -9.75
C GLY A 174 14.22 -10.56 -10.54
N PRO A 175 15.18 -11.03 -11.35
CA PRO A 175 15.00 -12.27 -12.08
C PRO A 175 14.77 -13.44 -11.10
N PRO A 176 13.91 -14.41 -11.43
CA PRO A 176 13.71 -15.58 -10.59
C PRO A 176 15.02 -16.36 -10.50
N THR A 177 15.49 -16.58 -9.28
CA THR A 177 16.68 -17.37 -8.97
C THR A 177 16.41 -18.26 -7.77
N PRO A 178 17.13 -19.39 -7.61
CA PRO A 178 17.01 -20.19 -6.40
C PRO A 178 17.28 -19.40 -5.10
N ALA A 179 18.12 -18.36 -5.18
CA ALA A 179 18.39 -17.48 -4.04
C ALA A 179 17.18 -16.59 -3.69
N SER A 180 16.54 -15.96 -4.68
CA SER A 180 15.35 -15.14 -4.45
C SER A 180 14.16 -15.97 -4.00
N GLU A 181 13.97 -17.17 -4.55
CA GLU A 181 12.95 -18.12 -4.12
C GLU A 181 13.14 -18.54 -2.66
N ASN A 182 14.36 -18.95 -2.29
CA ASN A 182 14.69 -19.33 -0.93
C ASN A 182 14.51 -18.15 0.05
N PHE A 183 14.89 -16.94 -0.36
CA PHE A 183 14.70 -15.75 0.43
C PHE A 183 13.21 -15.49 0.71
N MET A 184 12.36 -15.53 -0.32
CA MET A 184 10.91 -15.34 -0.15
C MET A 184 10.27 -16.45 0.69
N LYS A 185 10.76 -17.69 0.59
CA LYS A 185 10.33 -18.79 1.46
C LYS A 185 10.65 -18.50 2.93
N ILE A 186 11.88 -18.07 3.24
CA ILE A 186 12.28 -17.70 4.60
C ILE A 186 11.39 -16.57 5.14
N VAL A 187 11.13 -15.56 4.32
CA VAL A 187 10.27 -14.43 4.69
C VAL A 187 8.82 -14.87 4.92
N SER A 188 8.30 -15.78 4.10
CA SER A 188 6.99 -16.43 4.30
C SER A 188 6.92 -17.20 5.62
N ASP A 189 7.93 -18.02 5.93
CA ASP A 189 7.96 -18.80 7.17
C ASP A 189 8.06 -17.89 8.40
N LEU A 190 8.81 -16.79 8.29
CA LEU A 190 8.87 -15.77 9.32
C LEU A 190 7.51 -15.10 9.54
N ALA A 191 6.76 -14.75 8.50
CA ALA A 191 5.41 -14.22 8.64
C ALA A 191 4.50 -15.16 9.45
N LEU A 192 4.52 -16.46 9.15
CA LEU A 192 3.74 -17.47 9.87
C LEU A 192 4.13 -17.61 11.35
N SER A 193 5.38 -17.28 11.71
CA SER A 193 5.89 -17.36 13.08
C SER A 193 5.56 -16.14 13.96
N GLN A 194 5.02 -15.07 13.38
CA GLN A 194 4.78 -13.83 14.11
C GLN A 194 3.58 -13.95 15.06
N GLN A 195 3.66 -13.22 16.17
CA GLN A 195 2.50 -12.97 17.02
C GLN A 195 1.51 -12.11 16.25
N ASP A 196 0.30 -12.63 16.06
CA ASP A 196 -0.78 -11.97 15.34
C ASP A 196 -2.00 -11.66 16.22
N VAL A 197 -2.07 -12.17 17.45
CA VAL A 197 -3.21 -11.99 18.36
C VAL A 197 -2.76 -11.43 19.73
N TRP A 198 -3.57 -10.55 20.30
CA TRP A 198 -3.41 -9.97 21.63
C TRP A 198 -4.74 -9.98 22.39
N GLN A 199 -4.68 -10.20 23.70
CA GLN A 199 -5.86 -10.19 24.58
C GLN A 199 -6.57 -8.84 24.64
N THR A 200 -5.82 -7.74 24.47
CA THR A 200 -6.34 -6.38 24.42
C THR A 200 -5.49 -5.52 23.49
N ARG A 201 -6.01 -4.36 23.07
CA ARG A 201 -5.21 -3.35 22.33
C ARG A 201 -4.04 -2.82 23.15
N ASP A 202 -4.14 -2.78 24.47
CA ASP A 202 -3.04 -2.34 25.34
C ASP A 202 -1.92 -3.38 25.43
N ASN A 203 -2.26 -4.67 25.40
CA ASN A 203 -1.25 -5.73 25.24
C ASN A 203 -0.54 -5.62 23.90
N ALA A 204 -1.28 -5.31 22.82
CA ALA A 204 -0.68 -5.03 21.52
C ALA A 204 0.28 -3.84 21.59
N ARG A 205 -0.13 -2.71 22.18
CA ARG A 205 0.72 -1.53 22.37
C ARG A 205 2.03 -1.86 23.09
N LYS A 206 1.96 -2.57 24.23
CA LYS A 206 3.15 -2.98 24.99
C LYS A 206 4.06 -3.90 24.18
N SER A 207 3.49 -4.83 23.42
CA SER A 207 4.22 -5.71 22.52
C SER A 207 4.98 -4.90 21.46
N LEU A 208 4.31 -3.96 20.79
CA LEU A 208 4.90 -3.07 19.78
C LEU A 208 6.04 -2.20 20.35
N GLU A 209 5.82 -1.55 21.49
CA GLU A 209 6.81 -0.65 22.12
C GLU A 209 8.08 -1.37 22.59
N THR A 210 7.95 -2.63 22.98
CA THR A 210 9.09 -3.45 23.44
C THR A 210 9.73 -4.26 22.32
N HIS A 211 9.07 -4.39 21.15
CA HIS A 211 9.56 -5.21 20.07
C HIS A 211 10.85 -4.61 19.47
N PRO A 212 11.97 -5.35 19.46
CA PRO A 212 13.24 -4.84 18.92
C PRO A 212 13.14 -4.32 17.46
N LYS A 213 12.20 -4.88 16.68
CA LYS A 213 11.93 -4.54 15.28
C LYS A 213 11.32 -3.15 15.09
N GLN A 214 10.71 -2.57 16.12
CA GLN A 214 9.98 -1.31 16.04
C GLN A 214 10.70 -0.13 16.71
N LYS A 215 11.95 -0.35 17.14
CA LYS A 215 12.81 0.72 17.68
C LYS A 215 13.03 1.87 16.68
N GLY A 216 12.97 1.58 15.38
CA GLY A 216 13.11 2.59 14.32
C GLY A 216 11.82 3.39 14.05
N TRP A 217 10.66 2.94 14.51
CA TRP A 217 9.39 3.59 14.19
C TRP A 217 9.26 4.91 14.92
N THR A 218 8.67 5.89 14.26
CA THR A 218 8.21 7.10 14.94
C THR A 218 7.03 6.76 15.86
N ARG A 219 6.77 7.62 16.84
CA ARG A 219 5.58 7.49 17.69
C ARG A 219 4.29 7.48 16.86
N GLN A 220 4.21 8.34 15.84
CA GLN A 220 3.06 8.45 14.96
C GLN A 220 2.81 7.17 14.16
N ALA A 221 3.86 6.53 13.61
CA ALA A 221 3.73 5.25 12.91
C ALA A 221 3.17 4.14 13.80
N ARG A 222 3.66 4.03 15.05
CA ARG A 222 3.11 3.08 16.04
C ARG A 222 1.64 3.35 16.36
N GLU A 223 1.26 4.62 16.53
CA GLU A 223 -0.12 5.01 16.81
C GLU A 223 -1.06 4.66 15.64
N LEU A 224 -0.61 4.89 14.40
CA LEU A 224 -1.34 4.50 13.20
C LEU A 224 -1.51 2.98 13.12
N PHE A 225 -0.45 2.21 13.40
CA PHE A 225 -0.51 0.76 13.37
C PHE A 225 -1.52 0.21 14.38
N LEU A 226 -1.46 0.67 15.63
CA LEU A 226 -2.42 0.27 16.67
C LEU A 226 -3.88 0.58 16.30
N LYS A 227 -4.08 1.62 15.50
CA LYS A 227 -5.39 2.06 15.06
C LYS A 227 -5.92 1.26 13.87
N TYR A 228 -5.10 1.07 12.84
CA TYR A 228 -5.57 0.61 11.52
C TYR A 228 -5.05 -0.78 11.13
N ALA A 229 -3.94 -1.25 11.69
CA ALA A 229 -3.43 -2.60 11.42
C ALA A 229 -4.02 -3.67 12.34
N LEU A 230 -4.85 -3.29 13.32
CA LEU A 230 -5.47 -4.21 14.27
C LEU A 230 -6.99 -4.19 14.17
N ILE A 231 -7.58 -5.38 14.04
CA ILE A 231 -9.02 -5.61 13.95
C ILE A 231 -9.50 -6.42 15.16
N PRO A 232 -10.81 -6.39 15.50
CA PRO A 232 -11.36 -7.26 16.53
C PRO A 232 -11.07 -8.73 16.22
N TYR A 233 -10.58 -9.47 17.22
CA TYR A 233 -10.38 -10.91 17.08
C TYR A 233 -11.74 -11.61 17.18
N PRO A 234 -12.11 -12.51 16.25
CA PRO A 234 -13.45 -13.12 16.21
C PRO A 234 -13.65 -14.23 17.26
N SER A 235 -13.16 -14.02 18.49
CA SER A 235 -13.17 -15.01 19.57
C SER A 235 -14.57 -15.38 20.06
N HIS A 236 -15.57 -14.49 19.88
CA HIS A 236 -16.96 -14.74 20.29
C HIS A 236 -17.59 -15.92 19.53
N ALA A 237 -16.95 -16.39 18.45
CA ALA A 237 -17.35 -17.61 17.75
C ALA A 237 -16.92 -18.89 18.51
N PHE A 238 -16.05 -18.79 19.52
CA PHE A 238 -15.59 -19.91 20.34
C PHE A 238 -16.39 -20.05 21.64
N PRO A 239 -16.55 -21.28 22.17
CA PRO A 239 -17.21 -21.49 23.45
C PRO A 239 -16.37 -20.93 24.61
N GLU A 240 -17.02 -20.59 25.72
CA GLU A 240 -16.35 -20.31 26.99
C GLU A 240 -15.42 -21.48 27.40
N PRO A 241 -14.19 -21.23 27.91
CA PRO A 241 -13.59 -19.93 28.28
C PRO A 241 -12.70 -19.31 27.19
N PHE A 242 -12.88 -19.71 25.92
CA PHE A 242 -12.00 -19.30 24.81
C PHE A 242 -12.43 -17.99 24.14
N GLY A 243 -13.59 -17.43 24.51
CA GLY A 243 -14.04 -16.09 24.10
C GLY A 243 -13.32 -14.98 24.88
N PHE A 244 -12.82 -13.96 24.18
CA PHE A 244 -12.20 -12.78 24.81
C PHE A 244 -12.19 -11.57 23.85
N ASP A 245 -12.31 -10.34 24.37
CA ASP A 245 -12.34 -9.10 23.57
C ASP A 245 -10.95 -8.69 23.05
N GLY A 246 -10.34 -9.59 22.27
CA GLY A 246 -9.00 -9.46 21.73
C GLY A 246 -8.92 -8.66 20.44
N VAL A 247 -7.69 -8.47 19.99
CA VAL A 247 -7.38 -7.94 18.66
C VAL A 247 -6.40 -8.82 17.94
N THR A 248 -6.50 -8.81 16.62
CA THR A 248 -5.59 -9.52 15.71
C THR A 248 -5.08 -8.58 14.62
N LEU A 249 -4.00 -8.95 13.94
CA LEU A 249 -3.56 -8.27 12.73
C LEU A 249 -4.68 -8.25 11.68
N ALA A 250 -4.85 -7.11 11.02
CA ALA A 250 -5.79 -6.93 9.93
C ALA A 250 -5.44 -7.81 8.72
N CYS A 251 -4.14 -7.85 8.38
CA CYS A 251 -3.62 -8.84 7.45
C CYS A 251 -3.27 -10.10 8.24
N ALA A 252 -3.99 -11.19 7.98
CA ALA A 252 -3.71 -12.47 8.61
C ALA A 252 -2.32 -12.99 8.17
N LYS A 253 -1.59 -13.63 9.08
CA LYS A 253 -0.20 -14.07 8.82
C LYS A 253 -0.08 -15.07 7.67
N ASP A 254 -1.10 -15.88 7.43
CA ASP A 254 -1.18 -16.82 6.31
C ASP A 254 -1.42 -16.10 4.98
N HIS A 255 -2.22 -15.03 4.98
CA HIS A 255 -2.38 -14.12 3.85
C HIS A 255 -1.09 -13.36 3.53
N GLU A 256 -0.40 -12.83 4.55
CA GLU A 256 0.92 -12.22 4.38
C GLU A 256 1.93 -13.22 3.80
N ALA A 257 2.03 -14.41 4.40
CA ALA A 257 2.93 -15.46 3.93
C ALA A 257 2.60 -15.90 2.49
N PHE A 258 1.31 -15.95 2.14
CA PHE A 258 0.88 -16.24 0.77
C PHE A 258 1.34 -15.17 -0.21
N MET A 259 1.31 -13.88 0.14
CA MET A 259 1.82 -12.84 -0.74
C MET A 259 3.31 -13.01 -1.04
N TYR A 260 4.14 -13.32 -0.04
CA TYR A 260 5.57 -13.60 -0.28
C TYR A 260 5.78 -14.82 -1.17
N ARG A 261 5.01 -15.90 -0.97
CA ARG A 261 5.03 -17.06 -1.88
C ARG A 261 4.61 -16.69 -3.30
N SER A 262 3.57 -15.86 -3.44
CA SER A 262 3.11 -15.40 -4.75
C SER A 262 4.16 -14.56 -5.47
N MET A 263 4.94 -13.74 -4.75
CA MET A 263 6.08 -13.02 -5.32
C MET A 263 7.18 -13.96 -5.80
N ALA A 264 7.48 -15.01 -5.04
CA ALA A 264 8.50 -16.00 -5.42
C ALA A 264 8.13 -16.79 -6.69
N GLN A 265 6.84 -17.03 -6.89
CA GLN A 265 6.29 -17.81 -8.00
C GLN A 265 5.94 -16.95 -9.21
N ASP A 266 6.05 -15.63 -9.09
CA ASP A 266 5.67 -14.72 -10.15
C ASP A 266 6.83 -14.50 -11.12
N ASN A 267 6.61 -14.89 -12.38
CA ASN A 267 7.61 -14.77 -13.44
C ASN A 267 7.48 -13.48 -14.25
N ASP A 268 6.36 -12.75 -14.15
CA ASP A 268 6.11 -11.59 -15.01
C ASP A 268 6.65 -10.29 -14.40
N ALA A 269 6.74 -10.17 -13.06
CA ALA A 269 7.09 -8.91 -12.41
C ALA A 269 8.42 -8.34 -12.90
N TYR A 270 9.42 -9.20 -13.15
CA TYR A 270 10.71 -8.78 -13.66
C TYR A 270 10.62 -8.26 -15.11
N ASP A 271 9.93 -8.97 -15.98
CA ASP A 271 9.76 -8.57 -17.39
C ASP A 271 8.93 -7.28 -17.51
N LEU A 272 7.89 -7.14 -16.68
CA LEU A 272 7.09 -5.93 -16.60
C LEU A 272 7.90 -4.75 -16.05
N LEU A 273 8.80 -4.99 -15.09
CA LEU A 273 9.73 -3.96 -14.60
C LEU A 273 10.70 -3.53 -15.70
N ALA A 274 11.24 -4.47 -16.48
CA ALA A 274 12.06 -4.16 -17.64
C ALA A 274 11.29 -3.35 -18.69
N ALA A 275 10.02 -3.71 -18.95
CA ALA A 275 9.15 -2.96 -19.85
C ALA A 275 8.83 -1.55 -19.33
N LEU A 276 8.69 -1.37 -18.02
CA LEU A 276 8.55 -0.06 -17.40
C LEU A 276 9.82 0.80 -17.62
N TYR A 277 11.00 0.23 -17.40
CA TYR A 277 12.28 0.93 -17.65
C TYR A 277 12.52 1.25 -19.13
N ALA A 278 12.00 0.42 -20.03
CA ALA A 278 12.07 0.66 -21.48
C ALA A 278 11.03 1.68 -21.99
N SER A 279 10.12 2.16 -21.12
CA SER A 279 9.09 3.13 -21.49
C SER A 279 9.56 4.58 -21.33
N ASP A 280 8.75 5.53 -21.81
CA ASP A 280 8.99 6.97 -21.63
C ASP A 280 8.58 7.50 -20.23
N ILE A 281 8.14 6.62 -19.32
CA ILE A 281 7.72 7.02 -17.97
C ILE A 281 8.98 7.21 -17.12
N PRO A 282 9.21 8.40 -16.52
CA PRO A 282 10.29 8.59 -15.56
C PRO A 282 10.12 7.67 -14.35
N VAL A 283 11.14 6.88 -14.05
CA VAL A 283 11.16 5.97 -12.89
C VAL A 283 12.24 6.40 -11.91
N HIS A 284 11.87 6.52 -10.64
CA HIS A 284 12.77 6.83 -9.54
C HIS A 284 12.87 5.63 -8.60
N LEU A 285 14.08 5.16 -8.32
CA LEU A 285 14.33 4.11 -7.35
C LEU A 285 14.74 4.76 -6.01
N LEU A 286 13.98 4.50 -4.96
CA LEU A 286 14.31 4.87 -3.59
C LEU A 286 14.74 3.60 -2.86
N TYR A 287 15.96 3.58 -2.33
CA TYR A 287 16.51 2.44 -1.60
C TYR A 287 17.45 2.89 -0.49
N ASP A 288 17.60 2.06 0.55
CA ASP A 288 18.63 2.25 1.57
C ASP A 288 20.00 1.79 1.03
N SER A 289 20.96 2.71 0.93
CA SER A 289 22.32 2.40 0.49
C SER A 289 23.13 1.59 1.51
N SER A 290 22.66 1.53 2.76
CA SER A 290 23.31 0.84 3.88
C SER A 290 22.29 -0.03 4.62
N PRO A 291 21.64 -0.99 3.93
CA PRO A 291 20.58 -1.77 4.53
C PRO A 291 21.14 -2.53 5.72
N ARG A 292 20.47 -2.43 6.87
CA ARG A 292 20.82 -3.30 8.01
C ARG A 292 20.73 -4.75 7.53
N PRO A 293 21.63 -5.65 7.98
CA PRO A 293 21.54 -7.05 7.61
C PRO A 293 20.11 -7.53 7.83
N LEU A 294 19.59 -8.29 6.86
CA LEU A 294 18.28 -8.94 6.91
C LEU A 294 18.33 -10.04 8.00
N TYR A 295 18.48 -9.63 9.26
CA TYR A 295 17.88 -10.39 10.33
C TYR A 295 16.38 -10.44 10.05
N ALA A 296 15.67 -11.40 10.61
CA ALA A 296 14.21 -11.56 10.52
C ALA A 296 13.35 -10.34 10.97
N THR A 297 13.95 -9.14 11.01
CA THR A 297 13.54 -7.88 11.59
C THR A 297 13.11 -6.83 10.57
N SER A 298 13.18 -7.10 9.27
CA SER A 298 12.99 -6.11 8.19
C SER A 298 11.59 -6.00 7.59
N LEU A 299 10.62 -6.83 8.02
CA LEU A 299 9.27 -6.85 7.44
C LEU A 299 8.39 -5.64 7.82
N TRP A 300 8.98 -4.67 8.51
CA TRP A 300 8.28 -3.63 9.19
C TRP A 300 9.10 -2.33 9.18
N PHE A 301 9.55 -1.84 8.02
CA PHE A 301 10.21 -0.53 7.95
C PHE A 301 9.25 0.56 7.44
N TRP A 302 9.30 1.71 8.11
CA TRP A 302 8.66 2.99 7.81
C TRP A 302 9.74 4.04 7.71
#